data_AF-A0A940ZVL6-F1
#
_entry.id   AF-A0A940ZVL6-F1
#
_cell.length_a   1.000
_cell.length_b   1.000
_cell.length_c   1.000
_cell.angle_alpha   90.00
_cell.angle_beta   90.00
_cell.angle_gamma   90.00
#
_symmetry.space_group_name_H-M   'P 1'
#
loop_
_entity.id
_entity.type
_entity.pdbx_description
1 polymer ?
#
loop_
_entity_poly.entity_id
_entity_poly.type
_entity_poly.pdbx_seq_one_letter_code
_entity_poly.pdbx_strand_id
1 'polypeptide(L)'
;MGEYIHTIDGKGRLIIPVKFREALGEQFIVTKGLDHCLFVYPRSEWNTLEQKLRELPFTQPDVRAFVRFFFSGATECELDKQGRILLPANLRDYAQLEKDLVLVGVSSRVEIWSQTLWAEYSQQAESAYASAAESLVQLGI
;
A
#
# COMPACT_ATOMS: atom_id res chain seq x y z
N MET A 1 10.26 3.25 7.62
CA MET A 1 10.62 1.86 7.27
C MET A 1 10.35 0.93 8.45
N GLY A 2 10.15 -0.36 8.18
CA GLY A 2 9.88 -1.41 9.18
C GLY A 2 8.62 -2.22 8.88
N GLU A 3 8.43 -3.32 9.61
CA GLU A 3 7.28 -4.22 9.55
C GLU A 3 6.55 -4.21 10.90
N TYR A 4 5.22 -4.09 10.90
CA TYR A 4 4.41 -3.98 12.12
C TYR A 4 3.14 -4.82 12.00
N ILE A 5 2.97 -5.77 12.94
CA ILE A 5 1.77 -6.60 13.03
C ILE A 5 0.71 -5.88 13.88
N HIS A 6 -0.49 -5.79 13.36
CA HIS A 6 -1.65 -5.19 14.04
C HIS A 6 -2.93 -5.93 13.68
N THR A 7 -4.06 -5.48 14.21
CA THR A 7 -5.37 -6.01 13.89
C THR A 7 -6.29 -4.92 13.34
N ILE A 8 -7.22 -5.30 12.48
CA ILE A 8 -8.39 -4.49 12.12
C ILE A 8 -9.58 -4.88 13.00
N ASP A 9 -10.33 -3.89 13.48
CA ASP A 9 -11.54 -4.15 14.27
C ASP A 9 -12.77 -4.41 13.39
N GLY A 10 -13.86 -4.90 13.99
CA GLY A 10 -15.11 -5.18 13.27
C GLY A 10 -15.81 -3.97 12.65
N LYS A 11 -15.32 -2.74 12.91
CA LYS A 11 -15.78 -1.52 12.23
C LYS A 11 -14.87 -1.11 11.08
N GLY A 12 -13.81 -1.89 10.78
CA GLY A 12 -12.83 -1.58 9.75
C GLY A 12 -11.77 -0.57 10.19
N ARG A 13 -11.55 -0.40 11.52
CA ARG A 13 -10.52 0.53 12.02
C ARG A 13 -9.23 -0.20 12.34
N LEU A 14 -8.11 0.39 11.98
CA LEU A 14 -6.77 -0.11 12.29
C LEU A 14 -5.87 1.01 12.82
N ILE A 15 -4.90 0.65 13.65
CA ILE A 15 -3.91 1.58 14.19
C ILE A 15 -2.80 1.78 13.17
N ILE A 16 -2.44 3.03 12.90
CA ILE A 16 -1.21 3.35 12.17
C ILE A 16 -0.06 3.37 13.17
N PRO A 17 1.04 2.64 12.97
CA PRO A 17 2.21 2.69 13.84
C PRO A 17 2.76 4.11 13.98
N VAL A 18 3.17 4.50 15.20
CA VAL A 18 3.64 5.87 15.50
C VAL A 18 4.75 6.33 14.54
N LYS A 19 5.71 5.45 14.24
CA LYS A 19 6.81 5.72 13.29
C LYS A 19 6.34 6.03 11.86
N PHE A 20 5.16 5.56 11.45
CA PHE A 20 4.58 5.90 10.16
C PHE A 20 3.74 7.17 10.22
N ARG A 21 3.13 7.50 11.36
CA ARG A 21 2.34 8.74 11.52
C ARG A 21 3.18 9.99 11.26
N GLU A 22 4.41 10.02 11.76
CA GLU A 22 5.32 11.17 11.56
C GLU A 22 5.60 11.43 10.08
N ALA A 23 5.75 10.36 9.28
CA ALA A 23 6.03 10.48 7.84
C ALA A 23 4.75 10.70 7.00
N LEU A 24 3.63 10.11 7.40
CA LEU A 24 2.35 10.21 6.68
C LEU A 24 1.64 11.54 6.91
N GLY A 25 1.77 12.12 8.11
CA GLY A 25 0.96 13.24 8.57
C GLY A 25 -0.43 12.81 9.05
N GLU A 26 -1.29 13.79 9.32
CA GLU A 26 -2.67 13.54 9.82
C GLU A 26 -3.61 13.04 8.72
N GLN A 27 -3.35 13.42 7.47
CA GLN A 27 -4.15 13.07 6.28
C GLN A 27 -3.26 12.48 5.19
N PHE A 28 -3.69 11.37 4.61
CA PHE A 28 -2.95 10.63 3.60
C PHE A 28 -3.88 9.86 2.67
N ILE A 29 -3.35 9.36 1.55
CA ILE A 29 -4.13 8.60 0.58
C ILE A 29 -3.92 7.11 0.80
N VAL A 30 -5.01 6.36 0.86
CA VAL A 30 -5.01 4.90 0.81
C VAL A 30 -5.60 4.45 -0.53
N THR A 31 -4.97 3.50 -1.20
CA THR A 31 -5.49 2.92 -2.44
C THR A 31 -5.14 1.44 -2.58
N LYS A 32 -5.70 0.77 -3.59
CA LYS A 32 -5.33 -0.59 -3.98
C LYS A 32 -3.88 -0.62 -4.45
N GLY A 33 -3.09 -1.49 -3.85
CA GLY A 33 -1.75 -1.81 -4.28
C GLY A 33 -1.74 -2.94 -5.31
N LEU A 34 -0.54 -3.46 -5.57
CA LEU A 34 -0.36 -4.72 -6.29
C LEU A 34 -0.51 -5.90 -5.30
N ASP A 35 -0.66 -7.11 -5.81
CA ASP A 35 -0.61 -8.34 -5.00
C ASP A 35 -1.62 -8.40 -3.85
N HIS A 36 -2.80 -7.77 -4.03
CA HIS A 36 -3.85 -7.71 -3.02
C HIS A 36 -3.42 -7.04 -1.70
N CYS A 37 -2.51 -6.08 -1.76
CA CYS A 37 -2.24 -5.17 -0.64
C CYS A 37 -2.87 -3.79 -0.85
N LEU A 38 -2.80 -2.93 0.16
CA LEU A 38 -3.15 -1.51 0.02
C LEU A 38 -1.89 -0.67 0.10
N PHE A 39 -1.81 0.38 -0.71
CA PHE A 39 -0.77 1.40 -0.59
C PHE A 39 -1.28 2.59 0.19
N VAL A 40 -0.42 3.15 1.02
CA VAL A 40 -0.65 4.34 1.84
C VAL A 40 0.45 5.35 1.52
N TYR A 41 0.06 6.50 0.99
CA TYR A 41 0.98 7.56 0.57
C TYR A 41 0.78 8.83 1.39
N PRO A 42 1.85 9.47 1.87
CA PRO A 42 1.75 10.87 2.27
C PRO A 42 1.35 11.71 1.05
N ARG A 43 0.69 12.86 1.30
CA ARG A 43 0.16 13.74 0.25
C ARG A 43 1.21 14.16 -0.78
N SER A 44 2.44 14.43 -0.35
CA SER A 44 3.55 14.82 -1.24
C SER A 44 3.92 13.73 -2.24
N GLU A 45 4.02 12.48 -1.79
CA GLU A 45 4.35 11.33 -2.64
C GLU A 45 3.17 11.00 -3.56
N TRP A 46 1.94 11.09 -3.06
CA TRP A 46 0.74 10.93 -3.88
C TRP A 46 0.69 11.93 -5.03
N ASN A 47 0.93 13.22 -4.77
CA ASN A 47 0.94 14.26 -5.80
C ASN A 47 2.01 13.98 -6.86
N THR A 48 3.18 13.53 -6.44
CA THR A 48 4.29 13.17 -7.34
C THR A 48 3.92 11.98 -8.22
N LEU A 49 3.30 10.94 -7.64
CA LEU A 49 2.82 9.77 -8.37
C LEU A 49 1.70 10.14 -9.35
N GLU A 50 0.75 10.96 -8.92
CA GLU A 50 -0.37 11.41 -9.73
C GLU A 50 0.13 12.16 -10.98
N GLN A 51 1.10 13.06 -10.83
CA GLN A 51 1.71 13.77 -11.96
C GLN A 51 2.31 12.79 -12.98
N LYS A 52 3.09 11.82 -12.53
CA LYS A 52 3.68 10.78 -13.40
C LYS A 52 2.62 9.96 -14.13
N LEU A 53 1.53 9.60 -13.45
CA LEU A 53 0.45 8.81 -14.06
C LEU A 53 -0.34 9.61 -15.11
N ARG A 54 -0.46 10.93 -14.94
CA ARG A 54 -1.12 11.82 -15.93
C ARG A 54 -0.33 11.95 -17.23
N GLU A 55 0.99 11.77 -17.18
CA GLU A 55 1.86 11.84 -18.35
C GLU A 55 1.81 10.56 -19.21
N LEU A 56 1.21 9.48 -18.70
CA LEU A 56 1.14 8.22 -19.43
C LEU A 56 0.19 8.29 -20.65
N PRO A 57 0.48 7.60 -21.76
CA PRO A 57 -0.35 7.65 -22.95
C PRO A 57 -1.73 6.99 -22.71
N PHE A 58 -2.77 7.81 -22.51
CA PHE A 58 -4.14 7.33 -22.24
C PHE A 58 -4.76 6.51 -23.39
N THR A 59 -4.16 6.54 -24.58
CA THR A 59 -4.58 5.73 -25.73
C THR A 59 -4.20 4.26 -25.58
N GLN A 60 -3.23 3.92 -24.73
CA GLN A 60 -2.85 2.54 -24.45
C GLN A 60 -3.88 1.86 -23.53
N PRO A 61 -4.43 0.69 -23.91
CA PRO A 61 -5.42 -0.03 -23.09
C PRO A 61 -4.93 -0.35 -21.68
N ASP A 62 -3.70 -0.83 -21.54
CA ASP A 62 -3.13 -1.25 -20.25
C ASP A 62 -2.93 -0.06 -19.30
N VAL A 63 -2.50 1.09 -19.84
CA VAL A 63 -2.41 2.35 -19.07
C VAL A 63 -3.79 2.73 -18.53
N ARG A 64 -4.84 2.70 -19.34
CA ARG A 64 -6.20 3.03 -18.86
C ARG A 64 -6.68 2.04 -17.80
N ALA A 65 -6.42 0.75 -17.99
CA ALA A 65 -6.81 -0.28 -17.05
C ALA A 65 -6.13 -0.05 -15.69
N PHE A 66 -4.81 0.17 -15.70
CA PHE A 66 -4.02 0.44 -14.51
C PHE A 66 -4.47 1.73 -13.79
N VAL A 67 -4.59 2.85 -14.51
CA VAL A 67 -5.02 4.13 -13.93
C VAL A 67 -6.42 4.01 -13.32
N ARG A 68 -7.37 3.39 -14.02
CA ARG A 68 -8.73 3.18 -13.48
C ARG A 68 -8.70 2.30 -12.24
N PHE A 69 -7.97 1.19 -12.29
CA PHE A 69 -7.82 0.29 -11.13
C PHE A 69 -7.26 1.04 -9.93
N PHE A 70 -6.16 1.76 -10.13
CA PHE A 70 -5.41 2.44 -9.07
C PHE A 70 -6.15 3.64 -8.49
N PHE A 71 -6.77 4.50 -9.31
CA PHE A 71 -7.49 5.67 -8.80
C PHE A 71 -8.90 5.34 -8.30
N SER A 72 -9.57 4.31 -8.81
CA SER A 72 -10.91 3.92 -8.30
C SER A 72 -10.89 3.43 -6.85
N GLY A 73 -9.74 2.98 -6.37
CA GLY A 73 -9.52 2.62 -4.97
C GLY A 73 -9.02 3.77 -4.10
N ALA A 74 -8.62 4.91 -4.67
CA ALA A 74 -7.95 5.96 -3.91
C ALA A 74 -8.95 6.73 -3.04
N THR A 75 -8.64 6.83 -1.76
CA THR A 75 -9.45 7.52 -0.76
C THR A 75 -8.55 8.30 0.19
N GLU A 76 -9.00 9.47 0.63
CA GLU A 76 -8.32 10.21 1.69
C GLU A 76 -8.74 9.64 3.04
N CYS A 77 -7.75 9.31 3.87
CA CYS A 77 -7.95 8.87 5.24
C CYS A 77 -7.33 9.88 6.20
N GLU A 78 -7.95 10.01 7.37
CA GLU A 78 -7.50 10.87 8.45
C GLU A 78 -7.34 10.06 9.74
N LEU A 79 -6.31 10.40 10.52
CA LEU A 79 -6.10 9.81 11.84
C LEU A 79 -7.12 10.33 12.84
N ASP A 80 -7.76 9.43 13.59
CA ASP A 80 -8.50 9.81 14.79
C ASP A 80 -7.55 10.16 15.96
N LYS A 81 -8.13 10.62 17.07
CA LYS A 81 -7.36 10.97 18.29
C LYS A 81 -6.54 9.82 18.89
N GLN A 82 -6.81 8.57 18.49
CA GLN A 82 -6.08 7.38 18.92
C GLN A 82 -5.03 6.94 17.88
N GLY A 83 -4.90 7.66 16.77
CA GLY A 83 -4.02 7.32 15.65
C GLY A 83 -4.51 6.13 14.83
N ARG A 84 -5.83 5.94 14.77
CA ARG A 84 -6.48 4.95 13.90
C ARG A 84 -7.02 5.61 12.64
N ILE A 85 -7.19 4.80 11.60
CA ILE A 85 -8.01 5.17 10.44
C ILE A 85 -9.24 4.28 10.34
N LEU A 86 -10.28 4.78 9.68
CA LEU A 86 -11.39 3.97 9.21
C LEU A 86 -11.14 3.60 7.75
N LEU A 87 -10.98 2.29 7.48
CA LEU A 87 -10.69 1.81 6.14
C LEU A 87 -11.99 1.43 5.40
N PRO A 88 -12.25 2.00 4.20
CA PRO A 88 -13.42 1.67 3.40
C PRO A 88 -13.55 0.18 3.08
N ALA A 89 -14.80 -0.29 2.99
CA ALA A 89 -15.11 -1.71 2.79
C ALA A 89 -14.48 -2.29 1.52
N ASN A 90 -14.59 -1.57 0.40
CA ASN A 90 -14.01 -1.98 -0.89
C ASN A 90 -12.48 -2.19 -0.84
N LEU A 91 -11.76 -1.49 0.03
CA LEU A 91 -10.32 -1.67 0.22
C LEU A 91 -10.02 -2.86 1.13
N ARG A 92 -10.81 -3.04 2.20
CA ARG A 92 -10.71 -4.22 3.07
C ARG A 92 -10.97 -5.51 2.30
N ASP A 93 -12.01 -5.52 1.48
CA ASP A 93 -12.41 -6.67 0.67
C ASP A 93 -11.33 -6.98 -0.38
N TYR A 94 -10.80 -5.96 -1.05
CA TYR A 94 -9.74 -6.13 -2.06
C TYR A 94 -8.47 -6.75 -1.46
N ALA A 95 -8.07 -6.29 -0.27
CA ALA A 95 -6.85 -6.72 0.41
C ALA A 95 -7.06 -7.88 1.41
N GLN A 96 -8.26 -8.46 1.42
CA GLN A 96 -8.63 -9.62 2.25
C GLN A 96 -8.32 -9.40 3.73
N LEU A 97 -8.61 -8.20 4.23
CA LEU A 97 -8.33 -7.79 5.62
C LEU A 97 -9.44 -8.28 6.55
N GLU A 98 -9.27 -9.47 7.13
CA GLU A 98 -10.23 -10.06 8.05
C GLU A 98 -9.98 -9.69 9.52
N LYS A 99 -8.74 -9.86 9.98
CA LYS A 99 -8.37 -9.58 11.38
C LYS A 99 -6.91 -9.16 11.50
N ASP A 100 -5.99 -10.09 11.30
CA ASP A 100 -4.57 -9.85 11.50
C ASP A 100 -3.95 -9.28 10.21
N LEU A 101 -3.20 -8.19 10.36
CA LEU A 101 -2.62 -7.44 9.26
C LEU A 101 -1.17 -7.06 9.54
N VAL A 102 -0.45 -6.74 8.47
CA VAL A 102 0.94 -6.29 8.51
C VAL A 102 1.04 -4.96 7.79
N LEU A 103 1.65 -3.98 8.45
CA LEU A 103 2.05 -2.73 7.81
C LEU A 103 3.55 -2.76 7.49
N VAL A 104 3.88 -2.58 6.21
CA VAL A 104 5.26 -2.66 5.71
C VAL A 104 5.66 -1.31 5.13
N GLY A 105 6.73 -0.71 5.64
CA GLY A 105 7.25 0.55 5.09
C GLY A 105 8.20 0.30 3.93
N VAL A 106 7.80 0.64 2.70
CA VAL A 106 8.55 0.41 1.45
C VAL A 106 8.93 1.76 0.82
N SER A 107 10.02 2.35 1.32
CA SER A 107 10.53 3.65 0.86
C SER A 107 9.47 4.77 0.95
N SER A 108 8.86 5.16 -0.18
CA SER A 108 7.92 6.28 -0.30
C SER A 108 6.49 6.00 0.15
N ARG A 109 6.20 4.75 0.52
CA ARG A 109 4.84 4.33 0.93
C ARG A 109 4.87 3.37 2.10
N VAL A 110 3.71 3.23 2.73
CA VAL A 110 3.39 2.09 3.58
C VAL A 110 2.46 1.17 2.82
N GLU A 111 2.62 -0.13 2.99
CA GLU A 111 1.71 -1.14 2.47
C GLU A 111 0.95 -1.78 3.61
N ILE A 112 -0.34 -2.07 3.41
CA ILE A 112 -1.18 -2.80 4.36
C ILE A 112 -1.55 -4.12 3.73
N TRP A 113 -1.21 -5.21 4.41
CA TRP A 113 -1.40 -6.56 3.95
C TRP A 113 -2.25 -7.35 4.94
N SER A 114 -3.02 -8.31 4.43
CA SER A 114 -3.45 -9.45 5.25
C SER A 114 -2.21 -10.21 5.70
N GLN A 115 -2.15 -10.64 6.96
CA GLN A 115 -0.99 -11.36 7.47
C GLN A 115 -0.72 -12.65 6.69
N THR A 116 -1.77 -13.36 6.27
CA THR A 116 -1.66 -14.57 5.46
C THR A 116 -1.02 -14.27 4.10
N LEU A 117 -1.54 -13.26 3.39
CA LEU A 117 -1.04 -12.89 2.06
C LEU A 117 0.41 -12.38 2.12
N TRP A 118 0.77 -11.63 3.17
CA TRP A 118 2.15 -11.18 3.37
C TRP A 118 3.11 -12.35 3.61
N ALA A 119 2.70 -13.34 4.40
CA ALA A 119 3.53 -14.51 4.67
C ALA A 119 3.77 -15.34 3.40
N GLU A 120 2.73 -15.55 2.59
CA GLU A 120 2.82 -16.24 1.30
C GLU A 120 3.73 -15.48 0.32
N TYR A 121 3.51 -14.17 0.18
CA TYR A 121 4.33 -13.30 -0.67
C TYR A 121 5.80 -13.32 -0.22
N SER A 122 6.05 -13.13 1.08
CA SER A 122 7.41 -13.05 1.64
C SER A 122 8.18 -14.34 1.45
N GLN A 123 7.53 -15.50 1.64
CA GLN A 123 8.16 -16.81 1.42
C GLN A 123 8.54 -17.00 -0.06
N GLN A 124 7.65 -16.62 -0.97
CA GLN A 124 7.92 -16.69 -2.41
C GLN A 124 9.05 -15.72 -2.81
N ALA A 125 8.99 -14.48 -2.33
CA ALA A 125 10.00 -13.45 -2.59
C ALA A 125 11.38 -13.84 -2.05
N GLU A 126 11.45 -14.43 -0.85
CA GLU A 126 12.71 -14.92 -0.26
C GLU A 126 13.33 -16.03 -1.12
N SER A 127 12.52 -16.97 -1.62
CA SER A 127 13.01 -18.02 -2.53
C SER A 127 13.50 -17.47 -3.88
N ALA A 128 12.95 -16.33 -4.31
CA ALA A 128 13.32 -15.65 -5.55
C ALA A 128 14.44 -14.61 -5.35
N TYR A 129 14.89 -14.38 -4.12
CA TYR A 129 15.77 -13.25 -3.80
C TYR A 129 17.10 -13.31 -4.57
N ALA A 130 17.65 -14.52 -4.77
CA ALA A 130 18.87 -14.71 -5.55
C ALA A 130 18.70 -14.30 -7.02
N SER A 131 17.58 -14.67 -7.67
CA SER A 131 17.34 -14.30 -9.08
C SER A 131 16.92 -12.83 -9.23
N ALA A 132 16.23 -12.29 -8.22
CA ALA A 132 15.89 -10.88 -8.15
C ALA A 132 17.15 -10.01 -8.01
N ALA A 133 18.11 -10.41 -7.19
CA ALA A 133 19.39 -9.72 -7.05
C ALA A 133 20.19 -9.71 -8.36
N GLU A 134 20.22 -10.82 -9.10
CA GLU A 134 20.83 -10.88 -10.43
C GLU A 134 20.16 -9.92 -11.43
N SER A 135 18.84 -9.81 -11.37
CA SER A 135 18.08 -8.88 -12.21
C SER A 135 18.36 -7.42 -11.86
N LEU A 136 18.56 -7.10 -10.58
CA LEU A 136 18.92 -5.74 -10.12
C LEU A 136 20.30 -5.31 -10.63
N VAL A 137 21.28 -6.22 -10.63
CA VAL A 137 22.60 -5.97 -11.23
C VAL A 137 22.48 -5.65 -12.72
N GLN A 138 21.56 -6.30 -13.45
CA GLN A 138 21.30 -6.00 -14.85
C GLN A 138 20.63 -4.63 -15.05
N LEU A 139 19.90 -4.12 -14.04
CA LEU A 139 19.32 -2.78 -14.03
C LEU A 139 20.33 -1.69 -13.61
N GLY A 140 21.58 -2.05 -13.33
CA GLY A 140 22.64 -1.10 -13.02
C GLY A 140 22.59 -0.53 -11.61
N ILE A 141 21.97 -1.28 -10.68
CA ILE A 141 21.93 -0.98 -9.23
C ILE A 141 22.81 -2.00 -8.50
#